data_AF-A0A167G6L6-F1
#
_entry.id   AF-A0A167G6L6-F1
#
_cell.length_a   1.000
_cell.length_b   1.000
_cell.length_c   1.000
_cell.angle_alpha   90.00
_cell.angle_beta   90.00
_cell.angle_gamma   90.00
#
_symmetry.space_group_name_H-M   'P 1'
#
loop_
_entity.id
_entity.type
_entity.pdbx_description
1 polymer ?
#
loop_
_entity_poly.entity_id
_entity_poly.type
_entity_poly.pdbx_seq_one_letter_code
_entity_poly.pdbx_strand_id
1 'polypeptide(L)'
;MSGADSARQTPGERYRAGVAEGRWQADPAQLAALPALDRIWRELVEADRPVPLWQRLTGRGARAPVRGLYLWGRVGRGKTFLTELFVDTLPIAAKRRVHFHRFMQEIHAGLKALAGRSDPLVELARQTAAQARLLCLDEFLVSDIGDAMILGNLLKALFAEGVVLVTTSNTPPAELYRDGLQRDRFLPAIALIEQHCETVELASPHDWRLRALKQAPVFHTPPGPDAERRMLATFRRVAHGEERANFELMLNERPVPVLRAAGGVIWFEFAALCEGPRGVADYIELARSYHTLLVSNVPQFTPQTEDAALRFVELVDELYDRGVKLVLSAAAPIIDIYDGKRLRAAFARTESRLIEMQSEDYLAREHRA
;
A
#
# COMPACT_ATOMS: atom_id res chain seq x y z
N MET A 1 6.59 34.47 -8.07
CA MET A 1 5.73 34.05 -6.94
C MET A 1 5.29 32.61 -7.22
N SER A 2 5.82 31.59 -6.54
CA SER A 2 5.21 30.23 -6.56
C SER A 2 5.93 29.13 -5.74
N GLY A 3 6.93 29.44 -4.90
CA GLY A 3 7.53 28.41 -4.02
C GLY A 3 6.85 28.25 -2.66
N ALA A 4 6.16 29.29 -2.18
CA ALA A 4 5.64 29.35 -0.81
C ALA A 4 4.12 29.14 -0.70
N ASP A 5 3.36 29.35 -1.78
CA ASP A 5 1.88 29.21 -1.77
C ASP A 5 1.39 27.76 -1.92
N SER A 6 2.23 26.84 -2.40
CA SER A 6 1.85 25.41 -2.51
C SER A 6 1.83 24.69 -1.15
N ALA A 7 2.36 25.31 -0.08
CA ALA A 7 2.61 24.64 1.20
C ALA A 7 1.39 24.58 2.14
N ARG A 8 0.23 25.13 1.77
CA ARG A 8 -0.97 25.15 2.62
C ARG A 8 -2.27 24.84 1.90
N GLN A 9 -2.20 24.15 0.76
CA GLN A 9 -3.40 23.73 0.06
C GLN A 9 -4.02 22.51 0.75
N THR A 10 -5.34 22.50 0.91
CA THR A 10 -6.05 21.31 1.36
C THR A 10 -5.96 20.21 0.29
N PRO A 11 -6.18 18.93 0.66
CA PRO A 11 -6.24 17.83 -0.31
C PRO A 11 -7.19 18.14 -1.48
N GLY A 12 -8.37 18.71 -1.19
CA GLY A 12 -9.37 19.07 -2.19
C GLY A 12 -8.95 20.23 -3.10
N GLU A 13 -8.19 21.19 -2.61
CA GLU A 13 -7.60 22.26 -3.43
C GLU A 13 -6.53 21.69 -4.36
N ARG A 14 -5.62 20.87 -3.83
CA ARG A 14 -4.57 20.24 -4.64
C ARG A 14 -5.16 19.31 -5.69
N TYR A 15 -6.19 18.52 -5.35
CA TYR A 15 -6.96 17.71 -6.30
C TYR A 15 -7.45 18.53 -7.49
N ARG A 16 -8.19 19.61 -7.21
CA ARG A 16 -8.78 20.47 -8.23
C ARG A 16 -7.72 21.16 -9.09
N ALA A 17 -6.62 21.62 -8.49
CA ALA A 17 -5.49 22.17 -9.24
C ALA A 17 -4.87 21.13 -10.18
N GLY A 18 -4.63 19.91 -9.72
CA GLY A 18 -4.09 18.83 -10.55
C GLY A 18 -5.04 18.42 -11.70
N VAL A 19 -6.36 18.48 -11.50
CA VAL A 19 -7.34 18.29 -12.58
C VAL A 19 -7.28 19.45 -13.58
N ALA A 20 -7.27 20.70 -13.11
CA ALA A 20 -7.23 21.88 -13.98
C ALA A 20 -5.95 21.93 -14.83
N GLU A 21 -4.83 21.45 -14.29
CA GLU A 21 -3.54 21.33 -14.98
C GLU A 21 -3.45 20.09 -15.91
N GLY A 22 -4.49 19.26 -15.96
CA GLY A 22 -4.53 18.04 -16.77
C GLY A 22 -3.64 16.90 -16.22
N ARG A 23 -3.11 17.02 -15.00
CA ARG A 23 -2.35 15.95 -14.34
C ARG A 23 -3.24 14.79 -13.93
N TRP A 24 -4.49 15.07 -13.56
CA TRP A 24 -5.48 14.09 -13.12
C TRP A 24 -6.80 14.25 -13.85
N GLN A 25 -7.59 13.19 -13.89
CA GLN A 25 -8.97 13.24 -14.37
C GLN A 25 -9.92 13.31 -13.18
N ALA A 26 -10.92 14.18 -13.26
CA ALA A 26 -11.93 14.28 -12.21
C ALA A 26 -12.77 13.01 -12.12
N ASP A 27 -13.01 12.57 -10.89
CA ASP A 27 -13.91 11.46 -10.57
C ASP A 27 -14.94 11.95 -9.52
N PRO A 28 -16.25 11.89 -9.82
CA PRO A 28 -17.28 12.34 -8.89
C PRO A 28 -17.23 11.66 -7.52
N ALA A 29 -16.88 10.37 -7.46
CA ALA A 29 -16.78 9.66 -6.19
C ALA A 29 -15.57 10.15 -5.38
N GLN A 30 -14.44 10.41 -6.05
CA GLN A 30 -13.26 10.99 -5.39
C GLN A 30 -13.55 12.39 -4.87
N LEU A 31 -14.21 13.23 -5.69
CA LEU A 31 -14.62 14.58 -5.29
C LEU A 31 -15.52 14.57 -4.06
N ALA A 32 -16.42 13.59 -3.94
CA ALA A 32 -17.31 13.45 -2.78
C ALA A 32 -16.58 13.06 -1.49
N ALA A 33 -15.40 12.42 -1.57
CA ALA A 33 -14.60 12.04 -0.41
C ALA A 33 -13.67 13.15 0.10
N LEU A 34 -13.29 14.10 -0.76
CA LEU A 34 -12.36 15.20 -0.42
C LEU A 34 -12.81 16.07 0.77
N PRO A 35 -14.11 16.41 0.95
CA PRO A 35 -14.54 17.20 2.11
C PRO A 35 -14.16 16.59 3.47
N ALA A 36 -14.21 15.26 3.60
CA ALA A 36 -13.83 14.57 4.83
C ALA A 36 -12.31 14.68 5.09
N LEU A 37 -11.49 14.52 4.04
CA LEU A 37 -10.04 14.71 4.12
C LEU A 37 -9.66 16.16 4.44
N ASP A 38 -10.33 17.13 3.82
CA ASP A 38 -10.14 18.56 4.07
C ASP A 38 -10.51 18.95 5.51
N ARG A 39 -11.58 18.36 6.05
CA ARG A 39 -11.95 18.52 7.46
C ARG A 39 -10.82 18.05 8.38
N ILE A 40 -10.38 16.81 8.22
CA ILE A 40 -9.31 16.22 9.04
C ILE A 40 -8.02 17.04 8.91
N TRP A 41 -7.68 17.48 7.70
CA TRP A 41 -6.52 18.33 7.45
C TRP A 41 -6.57 19.60 8.30
N ARG A 42 -7.70 20.33 8.28
CA ARG A 42 -7.85 21.58 9.03
C ARG A 42 -7.81 21.35 10.53
N GLU A 43 -8.51 20.33 11.00
CA GLU A 43 -8.57 19.97 12.42
C GLU A 43 -7.18 19.57 12.96
N LEU A 44 -6.40 18.79 12.21
CA LEU A 44 -5.03 18.41 12.59
C LEU A 44 -4.07 19.61 12.56
N VAL A 45 -4.14 20.45 11.53
CA VAL A 45 -3.31 21.66 11.44
C VAL A 45 -3.61 22.63 12.56
N GLU A 46 -4.89 22.82 12.91
CA GLU A 46 -5.27 23.62 14.06
C GLU A 46 -4.76 22.97 15.35
N ALA A 47 -4.94 21.65 15.50
CA ALA A 47 -4.51 20.89 16.66
C ALA A 47 -2.97 20.85 16.86
N ASP A 48 -2.18 21.16 15.85
CA ASP A 48 -0.72 21.26 15.91
C ASP A 48 -0.22 22.64 16.35
N ARG A 49 -1.08 23.66 16.36
CA ARG A 49 -0.70 24.99 16.85
C ARG A 49 -0.41 24.96 18.35
N PRO A 50 0.65 25.64 18.82
CA PRO A 50 0.99 25.71 20.24
C PRO A 50 -0.14 26.38 21.02
N VAL A 51 -0.56 25.75 22.11
CA VAL A 51 -1.60 26.29 23.00
C VAL A 51 -0.95 27.29 23.98
N PRO A 52 -1.44 28.54 24.08
CA PRO A 52 -0.93 29.52 25.03
C PRO A 52 -0.96 29.03 26.48
N LEU A 53 0.05 29.37 27.28
CA LEU A 53 0.22 28.91 28.67
C LEU A 53 -1.01 29.18 29.56
N TRP A 54 -1.66 30.33 29.39
CA TRP A 54 -2.85 30.71 30.18
C TRP A 54 -4.09 29.85 29.85
N GLN A 55 -4.19 29.30 28.63
CA GLN A 55 -5.26 28.36 28.26
C GLN A 55 -5.03 26.95 28.84
N ARG A 56 -3.76 26.58 29.05
CA ARG A 56 -3.39 25.33 29.74
C ARG A 56 -3.79 25.36 31.22
N LEU A 57 -3.67 26.51 31.89
CA LEU A 57 -4.02 26.68 33.30
C LEU A 57 -5.54 26.69 33.58
N THR A 58 -6.36 27.02 32.58
CA THR A 58 -7.82 27.14 32.74
C THR A 58 -8.58 25.88 32.32
N GLY A 59 -7.88 24.80 31.91
CA GLY A 59 -8.50 23.60 31.36
C GLY A 59 -9.21 23.80 30.00
N ARG A 60 -9.24 25.04 29.49
CA ARG A 60 -9.86 25.43 28.21
C ARG A 60 -9.02 25.08 26.98
N GLY A 61 -7.85 24.46 27.18
CA GLY A 61 -6.96 23.99 26.11
C GLY A 61 -7.26 22.58 25.60
N ALA A 62 -8.24 21.86 26.15
CA ALA A 62 -8.63 20.53 25.68
C ALA A 62 -9.34 20.65 24.32
N ARG A 63 -8.60 20.39 23.24
CA ARG A 63 -9.17 20.32 21.88
C ARG A 63 -9.99 19.06 21.73
N ALA A 64 -11.14 19.16 21.05
CA ALA A 64 -11.96 18.00 20.72
C ALA A 64 -11.14 16.98 19.91
N PRO A 65 -11.35 15.67 20.12
CA PRO A 65 -10.64 14.65 19.34
C PRO A 65 -11.04 14.74 17.87
N VAL A 66 -10.05 14.73 17.00
CA VAL A 66 -10.24 14.73 15.55
C VAL A 66 -10.75 13.37 15.12
N ARG A 67 -11.94 13.32 14.51
CA ARG A 67 -12.50 12.08 13.97
C ARG A 67 -11.80 11.72 12.66
N GLY A 68 -11.23 10.52 12.60
CA GLY A 68 -10.52 9.97 11.46
C GLY A 68 -11.40 9.63 10.26
N LEU A 69 -10.85 8.86 9.30
CA LEU A 69 -11.54 8.46 8.07
C LEU A 69 -11.29 6.98 7.76
N TYR A 70 -12.38 6.24 7.54
CA TYR A 70 -12.36 4.90 6.95
C TYR A 70 -12.88 5.00 5.51
N LEU A 71 -11.95 5.06 4.55
CA LEU A 71 -12.26 5.15 3.13
C LEU A 71 -12.30 3.74 2.54
N TRP A 72 -13.46 3.30 2.07
CA TRP A 72 -13.62 1.95 1.54
C TRP A 72 -14.24 1.95 0.14
N GLY A 73 -14.14 0.82 -0.55
CA GLY A 73 -14.68 0.65 -1.90
C GLY A 73 -13.82 -0.33 -2.68
N ARG A 74 -14.26 -0.76 -3.86
CA ARG A 74 -13.56 -1.78 -4.66
C ARG A 74 -12.13 -1.36 -5.07
N VAL A 75 -11.37 -2.29 -5.63
CA VAL A 75 -10.01 -2.00 -6.13
C VAL A 75 -10.03 -0.94 -7.25
N GLY A 76 -8.91 -0.22 -7.41
CA GLY A 76 -8.72 0.68 -8.55
C GLY A 76 -9.51 2.00 -8.53
N ARG A 77 -10.27 2.29 -7.46
CA ARG A 77 -11.09 3.52 -7.36
C ARG A 77 -10.30 4.78 -6.96
N GLY A 78 -9.03 4.64 -6.60
CA GLY A 78 -8.16 5.76 -6.20
C GLY A 78 -8.13 6.07 -4.71
N LYS A 79 -8.48 5.12 -3.83
CA LYS A 79 -8.40 5.29 -2.38
C LYS A 79 -6.99 5.67 -1.92
N THR A 80 -5.99 4.90 -2.36
CA THR A 80 -4.56 5.13 -2.08
C THR A 80 -4.10 6.49 -2.58
N PHE A 81 -4.57 6.90 -3.76
CA PHE A 81 -4.27 8.23 -4.31
C PHE A 81 -4.82 9.35 -3.42
N LEU A 82 -6.05 9.22 -2.91
CA LEU A 82 -6.64 10.22 -2.02
C LEU A 82 -5.95 10.30 -0.66
N THR A 83 -5.60 9.15 -0.05
CA THR A 83 -4.89 9.15 1.24
C THR A 83 -3.47 9.70 1.10
N GLU A 84 -2.81 9.42 0.00
CA GLU A 84 -1.51 9.98 -0.34
C GLU A 84 -1.55 11.48 -0.57
N LEU A 85 -2.51 11.95 -1.38
CA LEU A 85 -2.74 13.38 -1.58
C LEU A 85 -2.96 14.11 -0.24
N PHE A 86 -3.66 13.46 0.68
CA PHE A 86 -3.88 13.97 2.03
C PHE A 86 -2.60 14.02 2.86
N VAL A 87 -1.82 12.94 2.90
CA VAL A 87 -0.55 12.90 3.63
C VAL A 87 0.45 13.93 3.07
N ASP A 88 0.56 14.03 1.75
CA ASP A 88 1.48 14.95 1.06
C ASP A 88 1.16 16.42 1.32
N THR A 89 -0.12 16.76 1.48
CA THR A 89 -0.57 18.14 1.74
C THR A 89 -0.55 18.52 3.20
N LEU A 90 -0.52 17.55 4.12
CA LEU A 90 -0.64 17.82 5.55
C LEU A 90 0.66 18.40 6.13
N PRO A 91 0.69 19.66 6.62
CA PRO A 91 1.91 20.32 7.06
C PRO A 91 2.22 20.03 8.55
N ILE A 92 2.15 18.76 8.95
CA ILE A 92 2.59 18.30 10.28
C ILE A 92 3.72 17.28 10.11
N ALA A 93 4.71 17.33 11.02
CA ALA A 93 5.82 16.37 11.01
C ALA A 93 5.40 15.01 11.58
N ALA A 94 4.54 15.01 12.61
CA ALA A 94 4.09 13.80 13.31
C ALA A 94 2.97 13.06 12.54
N LYS A 95 3.32 12.55 11.36
CA LYS A 95 2.43 11.74 10.51
C LYS A 95 3.17 10.50 10.02
N ARG A 96 2.47 9.38 9.92
CA ARG A 96 3.02 8.11 9.47
C ARG A 96 2.05 7.45 8.51
N ARG A 97 2.55 6.95 7.38
CA ARG A 97 1.80 6.14 6.42
C ARG A 97 2.49 4.80 6.22
N VAL A 98 1.74 3.71 6.29
CA VAL A 98 2.27 2.34 6.19
C VAL A 98 1.17 1.37 5.75
N HIS A 99 1.53 0.28 5.07
CA HIS A 99 0.60 -0.81 4.78
C HIS A 99 0.22 -1.55 6.06
N PHE A 100 -1.05 -1.95 6.18
CA PHE A 100 -1.58 -2.61 7.38
C PHE A 100 -0.75 -3.84 7.79
N HIS A 101 -0.40 -4.72 6.85
CA HIS A 101 0.36 -5.93 7.18
C HIS A 101 1.74 -5.61 7.80
N ARG A 102 2.47 -4.63 7.24
CA ARG A 102 3.77 -4.20 7.78
C ARG A 102 3.62 -3.57 9.16
N PHE A 103 2.57 -2.77 9.36
CA PHE A 103 2.25 -2.23 10.68
C PHE A 103 2.02 -3.37 11.69
N MET A 104 1.25 -4.41 11.33
CA MET A 104 1.03 -5.55 12.22
C MET A 104 2.32 -6.32 12.51
N GLN A 105 3.21 -6.52 11.52
CA GLN A 105 4.52 -7.13 11.75
C GLN A 105 5.36 -6.37 12.78
N GLU A 106 5.39 -5.04 12.70
CA GLU A 106 6.09 -4.19 13.68
C GLU A 106 5.48 -4.31 15.07
N ILE A 107 4.14 -4.33 15.16
CA ILE A 107 3.45 -4.53 16.43
C ILE A 107 3.81 -5.88 17.03
N HIS A 108 3.79 -6.97 16.25
CA HIS A 108 4.20 -8.30 16.73
C HIS A 108 5.66 -8.34 17.18
N ALA A 109 6.57 -7.68 16.44
CA ALA A 109 7.97 -7.56 16.84
C ALA A 109 8.12 -6.78 18.16
N GLY A 110 7.39 -5.66 18.30
CA GLY A 110 7.35 -4.85 19.51
C GLY A 110 6.79 -5.62 20.72
N LEU A 111 5.74 -6.41 20.53
CA LEU A 111 5.16 -7.26 21.56
C LEU A 111 6.16 -8.30 22.07
N LYS A 112 6.94 -8.92 21.16
CA LYS A 112 8.02 -9.84 21.54
C LYS A 112 9.12 -9.13 22.33
N ALA A 113 9.52 -7.93 21.92
CA ALA A 113 10.54 -7.14 22.61
C ALA A 113 10.10 -6.68 24.02
N LEU A 114 8.79 -6.46 24.22
CA LEU A 114 8.19 -6.05 25.49
C LEU A 114 7.62 -7.24 26.29
N ALA A 115 8.01 -8.47 25.98
CA ALA A 115 7.56 -9.65 26.69
C ALA A 115 7.81 -9.53 28.21
N GLY A 116 6.80 -9.87 29.02
CA GLY A 116 6.86 -9.77 30.48
C GLY A 116 6.51 -8.39 31.06
N ARG A 117 6.21 -7.39 30.23
CA ARG A 117 5.57 -6.14 30.69
C ARG A 117 4.08 -6.35 30.94
N SER A 118 3.50 -5.57 31.86
CA SER A 118 2.07 -5.63 32.21
C SER A 118 1.17 -5.32 31.01
N ASP A 119 1.45 -4.22 30.32
CA ASP A 119 0.56 -3.69 29.26
C ASP A 119 1.36 -3.31 27.99
N PRO A 120 1.94 -4.30 27.28
CA PRO A 120 2.85 -4.03 26.16
C PRO A 120 2.16 -3.30 25.00
N LEU A 121 0.86 -3.53 24.76
CA LEU A 121 0.10 -2.81 23.71
C LEU A 121 -0.08 -1.32 24.02
N VAL A 122 -0.30 -0.96 25.28
CA VAL A 122 -0.43 0.45 25.69
C VAL A 122 0.90 1.17 25.52
N GLU A 123 1.99 0.52 25.89
CA GLU A 123 3.33 1.07 25.69
C GLU A 123 3.67 1.23 24.20
N LEU A 124 3.33 0.26 23.34
CA LEU A 124 3.49 0.39 21.88
C LEU A 124 2.63 1.51 21.29
N ALA A 125 1.39 1.66 21.77
CA ALA A 125 0.52 2.74 21.34
C ALA A 125 1.11 4.11 21.70
N ARG A 126 1.66 4.26 22.92
CA ARG A 126 2.36 5.49 23.34
C ARG A 126 3.59 5.77 22.47
N GLN A 127 4.40 4.75 22.18
CA GLN A 127 5.56 4.88 21.31
C GLN A 127 5.16 5.30 19.89
N THR A 128 4.07 4.73 19.38
CA THR A 128 3.50 5.10 18.08
C THR A 128 2.99 6.53 18.08
N ALA A 129 2.23 6.93 19.12
CA ALA A 129 1.67 8.27 19.26
C ALA A 129 2.75 9.36 19.41
N ALA A 130 3.88 9.04 20.04
CA ALA A 130 5.03 9.94 20.15
C ALA A 130 5.65 10.26 18.78
N GLN A 131 5.52 9.35 17.81
CA GLN A 131 6.06 9.52 16.45
C GLN A 131 5.01 10.00 15.45
N ALA A 132 3.74 9.64 15.66
CA ALA A 132 2.66 9.82 14.71
C ALA A 132 1.35 10.23 15.40
N ARG A 133 0.98 11.50 15.25
CA ARG A 133 -0.37 11.99 15.60
C ARG A 133 -1.41 11.57 14.58
N LEU A 134 -1.00 11.47 13.31
CA LEU A 134 -1.77 10.86 12.23
C LEU A 134 -1.14 9.52 11.87
N LEU A 135 -1.93 8.45 11.96
CA LEU A 135 -1.60 7.13 11.42
C LEU A 135 -2.46 6.86 10.19
N CYS A 136 -1.83 6.77 9.03
CA CYS A 136 -2.45 6.40 7.77
C CYS A 136 -2.16 4.92 7.46
N LEU A 137 -3.16 4.06 7.54
CA LEU A 137 -3.04 2.64 7.23
C LEU A 137 -3.62 2.34 5.85
N ASP A 138 -2.77 1.93 4.91
CA ASP A 138 -3.26 1.48 3.61
C ASP A 138 -3.60 0.00 3.63
N GLU A 139 -4.64 -0.36 2.88
CA GLU A 139 -5.07 -1.75 2.66
C GLU A 139 -5.38 -2.48 3.98
N PHE A 140 -6.18 -1.84 4.83
CA PHE A 140 -6.65 -2.40 6.10
C PHE A 140 -7.56 -3.60 5.83
N LEU A 141 -6.96 -4.78 5.93
CA LEU A 141 -7.61 -6.07 5.78
C LEU A 141 -7.09 -7.00 6.86
N VAL A 142 -8.01 -7.55 7.63
CA VAL A 142 -7.72 -8.52 8.70
C VAL A 142 -8.15 -9.89 8.22
N SER A 143 -7.18 -10.80 8.08
CA SER A 143 -7.41 -12.20 7.69
C SER A 143 -6.86 -13.20 8.71
N ASP A 144 -5.81 -12.82 9.45
CA ASP A 144 -5.20 -13.65 10.49
C ASP A 144 -5.89 -13.48 11.86
N ILE A 145 -6.02 -14.58 12.60
CA ILE A 145 -6.60 -14.56 13.95
C ILE A 145 -5.70 -13.82 14.95
N GLY A 146 -4.38 -13.97 14.86
CA GLY A 146 -3.44 -13.29 15.73
C GLY A 146 -3.59 -11.77 15.63
N ASP A 147 -3.67 -11.25 14.42
CA ASP A 147 -3.95 -9.83 14.15
C ASP A 147 -5.30 -9.40 14.72
N ALA A 148 -6.36 -10.17 14.45
CA ALA A 148 -7.71 -9.87 14.93
C ALA A 148 -7.79 -9.79 16.47
N MET A 149 -7.08 -10.68 17.18
CA MET A 149 -7.12 -10.73 18.64
C MET A 149 -6.45 -9.53 19.32
N ILE A 150 -5.43 -8.93 18.69
CA ILE A 150 -4.70 -7.79 19.29
C ILE A 150 -5.26 -6.44 18.86
N LEU A 151 -5.90 -6.37 17.68
CA LEU A 151 -6.25 -5.09 17.03
C LEU A 151 -7.23 -4.24 17.84
N GLY A 152 -8.21 -4.85 18.51
CA GLY A 152 -9.16 -4.10 19.34
C GLY A 152 -8.49 -3.36 20.49
N ASN A 153 -7.60 -4.03 21.22
CA ASN A 153 -6.86 -3.43 22.32
C ASN A 153 -5.82 -2.40 21.83
N LEU A 154 -5.18 -2.67 20.69
CA LEU A 154 -4.25 -1.74 20.05
C LEU A 154 -4.97 -0.44 19.63
N LEU A 155 -6.06 -0.54 18.89
CA LEU A 155 -6.85 0.63 18.46
C LEU A 155 -7.36 1.44 19.64
N LYS A 156 -7.86 0.76 20.68
CA LYS A 156 -8.29 1.42 21.92
C LYS A 156 -7.17 2.24 22.54
N ALA A 157 -5.96 1.68 22.63
CA ALA A 157 -4.81 2.37 23.18
C ALA A 157 -4.33 3.52 22.29
N LEU A 158 -4.29 3.34 20.97
CA LEU A 158 -3.95 4.39 20.01
C LEU A 158 -4.91 5.59 20.09
N PHE A 159 -6.23 5.32 20.14
CA PHE A 159 -7.24 6.38 20.27
C PHE A 159 -7.18 7.07 21.63
N ALA A 160 -6.85 6.35 22.72
CA ALA A 160 -6.65 6.93 24.04
C ALA A 160 -5.43 7.88 24.09
N GLU A 161 -4.38 7.59 23.32
CA GLU A 161 -3.21 8.46 23.14
C GLU A 161 -3.46 9.59 22.11
N GLY A 162 -4.67 9.69 21.56
CA GLY A 162 -5.07 10.78 20.65
C GLY A 162 -4.61 10.60 19.21
N VAL A 163 -4.23 9.39 18.79
CA VAL A 163 -3.87 9.08 17.40
C VAL A 163 -5.11 9.16 16.52
N VAL A 164 -5.00 9.91 15.42
CA VAL A 164 -6.03 10.00 14.38
C VAL A 164 -5.76 8.93 13.33
N LEU A 165 -6.75 8.08 13.07
CA LEU A 165 -6.65 7.03 12.06
C LEU A 165 -7.26 7.50 10.73
N VAL A 166 -6.49 7.41 9.65
CA VAL A 166 -7.02 7.45 8.28
C VAL A 166 -6.67 6.12 7.64
N THR A 167 -7.64 5.44 7.03
CA THR A 167 -7.40 4.10 6.51
C THR A 167 -8.13 3.83 5.20
N THR A 168 -7.52 3.01 4.35
CA THR A 168 -8.14 2.51 3.12
C THR A 168 -8.48 1.02 3.23
N SER A 169 -9.62 0.59 2.70
CA SER A 169 -9.97 -0.82 2.65
C SER A 169 -10.81 -1.18 1.42
N ASN A 170 -10.82 -2.45 1.02
CA ASN A 170 -11.76 -2.96 0.03
C ASN A 170 -13.08 -3.43 0.65
N THR A 171 -13.15 -3.47 1.98
CA THR A 171 -14.26 -4.04 2.76
C THR A 171 -14.80 -2.98 3.72
N PRO A 172 -16.13 -2.80 3.84
CA PRO A 172 -16.70 -1.88 4.83
C PRO A 172 -16.43 -2.38 6.25
N PRO A 173 -16.41 -1.50 7.28
CA PRO A 173 -16.03 -1.88 8.65
C PRO A 173 -16.82 -3.07 9.20
N ALA A 174 -18.14 -3.08 9.01
CA ALA A 174 -19.04 -4.15 9.47
C ALA A 174 -18.73 -5.54 8.89
N GLU A 175 -17.99 -5.60 7.77
CA GLU A 175 -17.63 -6.83 7.07
C GLU A 175 -16.17 -7.25 7.29
N LEU A 176 -15.35 -6.41 7.94
CA LEU A 176 -13.97 -6.76 8.27
C LEU A 176 -13.95 -8.04 9.09
N TYR A 177 -13.18 -9.06 8.68
CA TYR A 177 -13.05 -10.36 9.37
C TYR A 177 -14.34 -11.18 9.48
N ARG A 178 -15.32 -11.00 8.55
CA ARG A 178 -16.67 -11.59 8.61
C ARG A 178 -16.70 -13.09 8.89
N ASP A 179 -15.85 -13.85 8.21
CA ASP A 179 -15.78 -15.31 8.35
C ASP A 179 -14.58 -15.76 9.21
N GLY A 180 -13.99 -14.81 9.94
CA GLY A 180 -12.83 -15.03 10.78
C GLY A 180 -13.15 -15.83 12.04
N LEU A 181 -12.18 -16.63 12.49
CA LEU A 181 -12.29 -17.43 13.70
C LEU A 181 -12.43 -16.51 14.94
N GLN A 182 -13.43 -16.76 15.77
CA GLN A 182 -13.76 -15.93 16.95
C GLN A 182 -14.09 -14.46 16.62
N ARG A 183 -14.79 -14.20 15.50
CA ARG A 183 -15.27 -12.86 15.08
C ARG A 183 -15.84 -12.00 16.22
N ASP A 184 -16.58 -12.57 17.16
CA ASP A 184 -17.17 -11.82 18.29
C ASP A 184 -16.12 -11.03 19.09
N ARG A 185 -14.90 -11.56 19.19
CA ARG A 185 -13.77 -10.87 19.85
C ARG A 185 -13.20 -9.71 19.02
N PHE A 186 -13.48 -9.69 17.72
CA PHE A 186 -13.09 -8.62 16.80
C PHE A 186 -14.12 -7.50 16.70
N LEU A 187 -15.40 -7.76 17.04
CA LEU A 187 -16.46 -6.74 17.00
C LEU A 187 -16.12 -5.45 17.79
N PRO A 188 -15.43 -5.49 18.96
CA PRO A 188 -14.98 -4.28 19.64
C PRO A 188 -14.03 -3.41 18.78
N ALA A 189 -13.20 -4.03 17.93
CA ALA A 189 -12.33 -3.28 17.03
C ALA A 189 -13.14 -2.54 15.96
N ILE A 190 -14.17 -3.19 15.40
CA ILE A 190 -15.11 -2.57 14.44
C ILE A 190 -15.82 -1.38 15.10
N ALA A 191 -16.33 -1.56 16.31
CA ALA A 191 -17.01 -0.49 17.06
C ALA A 191 -16.09 0.72 17.29
N LEU A 192 -14.82 0.49 17.63
CA LEU A 192 -13.82 1.56 17.78
C LEU A 192 -13.56 2.29 16.45
N ILE A 193 -13.47 1.56 15.33
CA ILE A 193 -13.33 2.16 14.01
C ILE A 193 -14.53 3.05 13.69
N GLU A 194 -15.76 2.56 13.85
CA GLU A 194 -16.98 3.32 13.55
C GLU A 194 -17.18 4.53 14.46
N GLN A 195 -16.76 4.41 15.73
CA GLN A 195 -16.78 5.52 16.69
C GLN A 195 -15.76 6.61 16.31
N HIS A 196 -14.53 6.24 16.00
CA HIS A 196 -13.42 7.18 15.81
C HIS A 196 -13.19 7.60 14.37
N CYS A 197 -13.81 6.94 13.40
CA CYS A 197 -13.70 7.27 11.97
C CYS A 197 -15.05 7.59 11.36
N GLU A 198 -15.06 8.57 10.45
CA GLU A 198 -16.13 8.73 9.48
C GLU A 198 -15.95 7.67 8.37
N THR A 199 -17.02 6.96 8.00
CA THR A 199 -16.96 5.93 6.95
C THR A 199 -17.43 6.51 5.63
N VAL A 200 -16.57 6.49 4.61
CA VAL A 200 -16.89 6.99 3.27
C VAL A 200 -16.67 5.88 2.25
N GLU A 201 -17.68 5.60 1.44
CA GLU A 201 -17.57 4.69 0.31
C GLU A 201 -17.13 5.43 -0.95
N LEU A 202 -16.09 4.94 -1.61
CA LEU A 202 -15.59 5.41 -2.89
C LEU A 202 -16.17 4.56 -4.03
N ALA A 203 -17.45 4.78 -4.31
CA ALA A 203 -18.20 4.09 -5.35
C ALA A 203 -17.97 4.69 -6.75
N SER A 204 -16.73 4.66 -7.24
CA SER A 204 -16.43 5.08 -8.61
C SER A 204 -16.75 3.96 -9.63
N PRO A 205 -17.32 4.26 -10.80
CA PRO A 205 -17.44 3.29 -11.89
C PRO A 205 -16.09 3.03 -12.59
N HIS A 206 -15.11 3.93 -12.44
CA HIS A 206 -13.82 3.85 -13.12
C HIS A 206 -12.81 3.05 -12.29
N ASP A 207 -12.20 2.03 -12.90
CA ASP A 207 -10.98 1.42 -12.38
C ASP A 207 -9.79 2.10 -13.05
N TRP A 208 -9.21 3.07 -12.37
CA TRP A 208 -8.11 3.88 -12.87
C TRP A 208 -6.84 3.05 -13.11
N ARG A 209 -6.62 2.03 -12.28
CA ARG A 209 -5.47 1.13 -12.38
C ARG A 209 -5.58 0.23 -13.59
N LEU A 210 -6.73 -0.40 -13.79
CA LEU A 210 -7.00 -1.25 -14.95
C LEU A 210 -6.88 -0.46 -16.25
N ARG A 211 -7.44 0.76 -16.31
CA ARG A 211 -7.34 1.62 -17.50
C ARG A 211 -5.88 1.94 -17.84
N ALA A 212 -5.04 2.22 -16.84
CA ALA A 212 -3.62 2.49 -17.05
C ALA A 212 -2.87 1.26 -17.62
N LEU A 213 -3.18 0.06 -17.11
CA LEU A 213 -2.55 -1.19 -17.57
C LEU A 213 -3.04 -1.63 -18.95
N LYS A 214 -4.31 -1.43 -19.30
CA LYS A 214 -4.83 -1.74 -20.64
C LYS A 214 -4.20 -0.90 -21.76
N GLN A 215 -3.68 0.27 -21.44
CA GLN A 215 -3.10 1.18 -22.43
C GLN A 215 -1.64 0.86 -22.77
N ALA A 216 -1.01 -0.10 -22.10
CA ALA A 216 0.39 -0.45 -22.33
C ALA A 216 0.63 -1.98 -22.25
N PRO A 217 1.47 -2.56 -23.12
CA PRO A 217 1.91 -3.93 -22.95
C PRO A 217 2.57 -4.12 -21.58
N VAL A 218 2.25 -5.22 -20.90
CA VAL A 218 2.86 -5.57 -19.60
C VAL A 218 4.03 -6.55 -19.74
N PHE A 219 4.28 -7.08 -20.94
CA PHE A 219 5.45 -7.89 -21.28
C PHE A 219 6.25 -7.22 -22.40
N HIS A 220 7.54 -7.02 -22.21
CA HIS A 220 8.42 -6.33 -23.17
C HIS A 220 9.60 -7.22 -23.57
N THR A 221 9.82 -7.37 -24.87
CA THR A 221 10.97 -8.10 -25.42
C THR A 221 11.52 -7.38 -26.66
N PRO A 222 12.85 -7.29 -26.83
CA PRO A 222 13.89 -7.62 -25.83
C PRO A 222 13.99 -6.54 -24.73
N PRO A 223 14.79 -6.76 -23.67
CA PRO A 223 15.14 -5.75 -22.69
C PRO A 223 16.04 -4.68 -23.32
N GLY A 224 16.19 -3.57 -22.61
CA GLY A 224 17.02 -2.44 -23.05
C GLY A 224 16.31 -1.10 -22.91
N PRO A 225 16.93 0.00 -23.41
CA PRO A 225 16.48 1.36 -23.15
C PRO A 225 15.02 1.61 -23.55
N ASP A 226 14.55 0.98 -24.61
CA ASP A 226 13.19 1.14 -25.11
C ASP A 226 12.15 0.45 -24.20
N ALA A 227 12.47 -0.74 -23.72
CA ALA A 227 11.64 -1.46 -22.76
C ALA A 227 11.57 -0.71 -21.43
N GLU A 228 12.71 -0.23 -20.92
CA GLU A 228 12.76 0.57 -19.70
C GLU A 228 11.95 1.86 -19.81
N ARG A 229 12.03 2.59 -20.94
CA ARG A 229 11.20 3.80 -21.15
C ARG A 229 9.71 3.48 -21.11
N ARG A 230 9.29 2.37 -21.72
CA ARG A 230 7.87 1.93 -21.69
C ARG A 230 7.44 1.50 -20.28
N MET A 231 8.27 0.72 -19.59
CA MET A 231 8.01 0.30 -18.21
C MET A 231 7.93 1.49 -17.26
N LEU A 232 8.82 2.49 -17.39
CA LEU A 232 8.77 3.73 -16.60
C LEU A 232 7.49 4.53 -16.89
N ALA A 233 7.05 4.58 -18.14
CA ALA A 233 5.79 5.21 -18.48
C ALA A 233 4.61 4.48 -17.83
N THR A 234 4.61 3.14 -17.83
CA THR A 234 3.59 2.33 -17.14
C THR A 234 3.64 2.53 -15.63
N PHE A 235 4.84 2.51 -15.03
CA PHE A 235 5.06 2.81 -13.61
C PHE A 235 4.40 4.13 -13.23
N ARG A 236 4.69 5.22 -13.95
CA ARG A 236 4.13 6.55 -13.64
C ARG A 236 2.63 6.69 -13.86
N ARG A 237 2.01 5.83 -14.68
CA ARG A 237 0.54 5.81 -14.87
C ARG A 237 -0.17 5.03 -13.76
N VAL A 238 0.46 3.97 -13.27
CA VAL A 238 -0.13 3.05 -12.28
C VAL A 238 0.20 3.48 -10.86
N ALA A 239 1.43 3.94 -10.64
CA ALA A 239 1.88 4.45 -9.37
C ALA A 239 1.35 5.87 -9.17
N HIS A 240 0.86 6.11 -7.98
CA HIS A 240 0.54 7.45 -7.50
C HIS A 240 1.51 7.76 -6.36
N GLY A 241 1.80 9.05 -6.15
CA GLY A 241 2.54 9.48 -4.96
C GLY A 241 3.96 9.96 -5.10
N GLU A 242 4.59 10.06 -3.92
CA GLU A 242 6.01 10.33 -3.81
C GLU A 242 6.83 9.13 -4.28
N GLU A 243 7.53 9.34 -5.39
CA GLU A 243 8.41 8.36 -5.98
C GLU A 243 9.72 8.28 -5.20
N ARG A 244 10.00 7.10 -4.65
CA ARG A 244 11.30 6.75 -4.09
C ARG A 244 12.07 5.95 -5.13
N ALA A 245 13.31 6.35 -5.40
CA ALA A 245 14.18 5.65 -6.34
C ALA A 245 15.50 5.22 -5.70
N ASN A 246 16.07 4.12 -6.18
CA ASN A 246 17.39 3.60 -5.82
C ASN A 246 17.61 3.49 -4.30
N PHE A 247 16.75 2.72 -3.62
CA PHE A 247 16.82 2.51 -2.17
C PHE A 247 16.79 1.03 -1.83
N GLU A 248 17.15 0.68 -0.59
CA GLU A 248 17.05 -0.70 -0.10
C GLU A 248 15.74 -0.93 0.64
N LEU A 249 14.99 -1.95 0.23
CA LEU A 249 13.84 -2.47 0.96
C LEU A 249 14.31 -3.61 1.87
N MET A 250 14.06 -3.51 3.17
CA MET A 250 14.24 -4.62 4.10
C MET A 250 13.12 -5.64 3.88
N LEU A 251 13.47 -6.80 3.33
CA LEU A 251 12.56 -7.90 3.02
C LEU A 251 12.99 -9.13 3.80
N ASN A 252 12.17 -9.58 4.75
CA ASN A 252 12.54 -10.61 5.74
C ASN A 252 13.98 -10.43 6.28
N GLU A 253 14.25 -9.26 6.88
CA GLU A 253 15.54 -8.90 7.51
C GLU A 253 16.73 -8.75 6.55
N ARG A 254 16.52 -8.82 5.23
CA ARG A 254 17.58 -8.75 4.24
C ARG A 254 17.34 -7.59 3.26
N PRO A 255 18.30 -6.67 3.06
CA PRO A 255 18.12 -5.55 2.14
C PRO A 255 18.02 -6.04 0.69
N VAL A 256 17.10 -5.47 -0.08
CA VAL A 256 16.93 -5.71 -1.52
C VAL A 256 17.02 -4.36 -2.23
N PRO A 257 17.88 -4.19 -3.25
CA PRO A 257 17.91 -2.96 -4.01
C PRO A 257 16.62 -2.80 -4.83
N VAL A 258 15.94 -1.68 -4.65
CA VAL A 258 14.72 -1.27 -5.35
C VAL A 258 15.07 -0.17 -6.33
N LEU A 259 14.66 -0.32 -7.59
CA LEU A 259 14.81 0.73 -8.60
C LEU A 259 13.88 1.90 -8.30
N ARG A 260 12.59 1.61 -8.17
CA ARG A 260 11.54 2.62 -7.90
C ARG A 260 10.38 2.02 -7.10
N ALA A 261 9.76 2.81 -6.24
CA ALA A 261 8.50 2.46 -5.59
C ALA A 261 7.64 3.71 -5.35
N ALA A 262 6.33 3.56 -5.55
CA ALA A 262 5.34 4.59 -5.25
C ALA A 262 3.94 3.95 -5.17
N GLY A 263 3.14 4.39 -4.18
CA GLY A 263 1.70 4.07 -4.10
C GLY A 263 1.31 2.60 -4.30
N GLY A 264 2.02 1.65 -3.71
CA GLY A 264 1.72 0.20 -3.85
C GLY A 264 2.26 -0.45 -5.13
N VAL A 265 3.08 0.27 -5.90
CA VAL A 265 3.85 -0.22 -7.06
C VAL A 265 5.32 -0.27 -6.71
N ILE A 266 6.00 -1.36 -7.07
CA ILE A 266 7.44 -1.53 -6.83
C ILE A 266 8.16 -2.09 -8.05
N TRP A 267 9.40 -1.66 -8.28
CA TRP A 267 10.21 -2.03 -9.43
C TRP A 267 11.60 -2.51 -9.01
N PHE A 268 11.98 -3.69 -9.50
CA PHE A 268 13.28 -4.32 -9.28
C PHE A 268 14.01 -4.66 -10.58
N GLU A 269 15.33 -4.82 -10.49
CA GLU A 269 16.09 -5.66 -11.41
C GLU A 269 15.82 -7.14 -11.13
N PHE A 270 15.79 -7.98 -12.16
CA PHE A 270 15.63 -9.43 -12.01
C PHE A 270 16.64 -10.04 -11.04
N ALA A 271 17.91 -9.66 -11.16
CA ALA A 271 18.99 -10.16 -10.31
C ALA A 271 18.72 -9.96 -8.81
N ALA A 272 18.11 -8.83 -8.43
CA ALA A 272 17.79 -8.51 -7.04
C ALA A 272 16.77 -9.47 -6.41
N LEU A 273 15.85 -10.00 -7.22
CA LEU A 273 14.78 -10.89 -6.78
C LEU A 273 15.10 -12.37 -6.95
N CYS A 274 15.89 -12.75 -7.96
CA CYS A 274 16.00 -14.15 -8.37
C CYS A 274 17.44 -14.69 -8.44
N GLU A 275 18.48 -13.85 -8.43
CA GLU A 275 19.88 -14.33 -8.44
C GLU A 275 20.52 -14.33 -7.04
N GLY A 276 19.97 -13.54 -6.11
CA GLY A 276 20.38 -13.53 -4.70
C GLY A 276 19.71 -14.63 -3.84
N PRO A 277 19.97 -14.62 -2.52
CA PRO A 277 19.43 -15.62 -1.58
C PRO A 277 17.96 -15.33 -1.24
N ARG A 278 17.07 -15.26 -2.23
CA ARG A 278 15.63 -15.08 -2.03
C ARG A 278 14.87 -16.40 -2.04
N GLY A 279 13.68 -16.38 -1.46
CA GLY A 279 12.75 -17.52 -1.51
C GLY A 279 11.29 -17.09 -1.30
N VAL A 280 10.41 -18.08 -1.28
CA VAL A 280 8.95 -17.90 -1.25
C VAL A 280 8.45 -16.90 -0.20
N ALA A 281 9.02 -16.89 1.01
CA ALA A 281 8.62 -15.94 2.07
C ALA A 281 8.81 -14.46 1.65
N ASP A 282 9.84 -14.17 0.85
CA ASP A 282 10.10 -12.84 0.31
C ASP A 282 9.03 -12.46 -0.72
N TYR A 283 8.67 -13.40 -1.60
CA TYR A 283 7.65 -13.19 -2.63
C TYR A 283 6.27 -13.03 -2.04
N ILE A 284 5.94 -13.76 -0.97
CA ILE A 284 4.73 -13.54 -0.19
C ILE A 284 4.71 -12.11 0.37
N GLU A 285 5.77 -11.65 1.05
CA GLU A 285 5.79 -10.30 1.62
C GLU A 285 5.62 -9.21 0.55
N LEU A 286 6.29 -9.36 -0.61
CA LEU A 286 6.12 -8.47 -1.76
C LEU A 286 4.68 -8.50 -2.28
N ALA A 287 4.15 -9.70 -2.52
CA ALA A 287 2.81 -9.88 -3.08
C ALA A 287 1.70 -9.45 -2.12
N ARG A 288 1.96 -9.36 -0.80
CA ARG A 288 1.02 -8.79 0.18
C ARG A 288 1.12 -7.27 0.25
N SER A 289 2.32 -6.72 0.06
CA SER A 289 2.58 -5.28 0.21
C SER A 289 2.31 -4.47 -1.05
N TYR A 290 2.39 -5.09 -2.23
CA TYR A 290 2.36 -4.39 -3.51
C TYR A 290 1.36 -5.04 -4.46
N HIS A 291 0.44 -4.24 -4.97
CA HIS A 291 -0.56 -4.68 -5.95
C HIS A 291 -0.01 -4.73 -7.38
N THR A 292 1.16 -4.13 -7.63
CA THR A 292 1.82 -4.14 -8.93
C THR A 292 3.34 -4.22 -8.76
N LEU A 293 3.95 -5.14 -9.49
CA LEU A 293 5.39 -5.38 -9.46
C LEU A 293 5.97 -5.26 -10.87
N LEU A 294 7.05 -4.50 -10.99
CA LEU A 294 7.84 -4.34 -12.20
C LEU A 294 9.15 -5.10 -12.08
N VAL A 295 9.53 -5.87 -13.11
CA VAL A 295 10.83 -6.58 -13.17
C VAL A 295 11.56 -6.27 -14.46
N SER A 296 12.72 -5.62 -14.35
CA SER A 296 13.61 -5.40 -15.49
C SER A 296 14.49 -6.61 -15.77
N ASN A 297 14.83 -6.82 -17.04
CA ASN A 297 15.94 -7.67 -17.48
C ASN A 297 15.83 -9.15 -17.07
N VAL A 298 14.65 -9.75 -17.18
CA VAL A 298 14.48 -11.20 -17.00
C VAL A 298 15.27 -11.93 -18.10
N PRO A 299 16.24 -12.78 -17.77
CA PRO A 299 17.05 -13.47 -18.77
C PRO A 299 16.25 -14.58 -19.45
N GLN A 300 16.78 -15.10 -20.55
CA GLN A 300 16.38 -16.42 -21.02
C GLN A 300 17.04 -17.44 -20.09
N PHE A 301 16.25 -18.34 -19.53
CA PHE A 301 16.70 -19.31 -18.57
C PHE A 301 17.31 -20.51 -19.28
N THR A 302 18.59 -20.78 -19.01
CA THR A 302 19.34 -21.91 -19.57
C THR A 302 19.55 -22.99 -18.51
N PRO A 303 20.09 -24.18 -18.86
CA PRO A 303 20.44 -25.20 -17.87
C PRO A 303 21.43 -24.72 -16.80
N GLN A 304 22.13 -23.60 -17.03
CA GLN A 304 23.09 -23.01 -16.09
C GLN A 304 22.42 -22.04 -15.09
N THR A 305 21.21 -21.55 -15.38
CA THR A 305 20.49 -20.56 -14.55
C THR A 305 19.26 -21.15 -13.87
N GLU A 306 19.29 -22.46 -13.63
CA GLU A 306 18.17 -23.26 -13.13
C GLU A 306 17.65 -22.82 -11.75
N ASP A 307 18.53 -22.36 -10.86
CA ASP A 307 18.11 -21.86 -9.54
C ASP A 307 17.38 -20.52 -9.63
N ALA A 308 17.85 -19.60 -10.49
CA ALA A 308 17.17 -18.35 -10.76
C ALA A 308 15.84 -18.57 -11.49
N ALA A 309 15.80 -19.58 -12.37
CA ALA A 309 14.60 -20.00 -13.09
C ALA A 309 13.52 -20.52 -12.11
N LEU A 310 13.90 -21.36 -11.15
CA LEU A 310 12.98 -21.84 -10.10
C LEU A 310 12.43 -20.68 -9.25
N ARG A 311 13.30 -19.75 -8.83
CA ARG A 311 12.87 -18.54 -8.10
C ARG A 311 11.91 -17.66 -8.90
N PHE A 312 12.11 -17.56 -10.21
CA PHE A 312 11.18 -16.83 -11.08
C PHE A 312 9.81 -17.50 -11.16
N VAL A 313 9.77 -18.84 -11.24
CA VAL A 313 8.52 -19.62 -11.15
C VAL A 313 7.81 -19.32 -9.84
N GLU A 314 8.51 -19.41 -8.71
CA GLU A 314 7.94 -19.14 -7.37
C GLU A 314 7.41 -17.71 -7.25
N LEU A 315 8.15 -16.72 -7.75
CA LEU A 315 7.71 -15.33 -7.79
C LEU A 315 6.41 -15.20 -8.61
N VAL A 316 6.39 -15.68 -9.86
CA VAL A 316 5.19 -15.59 -10.71
C VAL A 316 4.01 -16.30 -10.08
N ASP A 317 4.25 -17.46 -9.45
CA ASP A 317 3.21 -18.23 -8.79
C ASP A 317 2.54 -17.44 -7.64
N GLU A 318 3.34 -16.83 -6.76
CA GLU A 318 2.85 -16.02 -5.65
C GLU A 318 2.12 -14.75 -6.12
N LEU A 319 2.64 -14.07 -7.16
CA LEU A 319 2.00 -12.90 -7.76
C LEU A 319 0.66 -13.30 -8.42
N TYR A 320 0.67 -14.42 -9.14
CA TYR A 320 -0.51 -14.93 -9.87
C TYR A 320 -1.67 -15.18 -8.90
N ASP A 321 -1.42 -15.96 -7.84
CA ASP A 321 -2.43 -16.40 -6.88
C ASP A 321 -3.05 -15.24 -6.10
N ARG A 322 -2.29 -14.15 -5.90
CA ARG A 322 -2.75 -12.92 -5.23
C ARG A 322 -3.30 -11.85 -6.17
N GLY A 323 -3.34 -12.10 -7.47
CA GLY A 323 -3.85 -11.11 -8.42
C GLY A 323 -2.94 -9.89 -8.61
N VAL A 324 -1.64 -9.99 -8.27
CA VAL A 324 -0.67 -8.90 -8.41
C VAL A 324 -0.36 -8.69 -9.90
N LYS A 325 -0.34 -7.42 -10.32
CA LYS A 325 -0.08 -7.09 -11.73
C LYS A 325 1.42 -7.12 -11.96
N LEU A 326 1.87 -7.92 -12.92
CA LEU A 326 3.27 -8.05 -13.28
C LEU A 326 3.53 -7.34 -14.59
N VAL A 327 4.46 -6.40 -14.57
CA VAL A 327 4.98 -5.72 -15.76
C VAL A 327 6.47 -6.06 -15.87
N LEU A 328 6.94 -6.62 -16.98
CA LEU A 328 8.33 -7.06 -17.06
C LEU A 328 8.97 -6.87 -18.43
N SER A 329 10.30 -6.82 -18.45
CA SER A 329 11.09 -6.98 -19.67
C SER A 329 11.88 -8.28 -19.63
N ALA A 330 11.90 -9.03 -20.74
CA ALA A 330 12.53 -10.33 -20.85
C ALA A 330 13.34 -10.50 -22.13
N ALA A 331 14.47 -11.21 -22.04
CA ALA A 331 15.40 -11.51 -23.13
C ALA A 331 14.78 -12.31 -24.28
N ALA A 332 13.73 -13.08 -23.99
CA ALA A 332 13.01 -13.91 -24.95
C ALA A 332 11.49 -13.76 -24.78
N PRO A 333 10.69 -14.07 -25.81
CA PRO A 333 9.23 -14.20 -25.70
C PRO A 333 8.84 -15.24 -24.63
N ILE A 334 7.61 -15.15 -24.10
CA ILE A 334 7.13 -16.04 -23.03
C ILE A 334 7.36 -17.52 -23.36
N ILE A 335 6.96 -17.96 -24.55
CA ILE A 335 7.06 -19.36 -24.98
C ILE A 335 8.51 -19.87 -25.13
N ASP A 336 9.47 -18.96 -25.23
CA ASP A 336 10.89 -19.27 -25.44
C ASP A 336 11.76 -18.87 -24.22
N ILE A 337 11.13 -18.40 -23.13
CA ILE A 337 11.84 -17.82 -21.98
C ILE A 337 12.68 -18.85 -21.22
N TYR A 338 12.35 -20.13 -21.35
CA TYR A 338 13.12 -21.24 -20.79
C TYR A 338 13.68 -22.11 -21.90
N ASP A 339 14.97 -22.42 -21.81
CA ASP A 339 15.75 -23.30 -22.69
C ASP A 339 16.43 -24.44 -21.90
N GLY A 340 15.75 -24.96 -20.87
CA GLY A 340 16.22 -26.13 -20.11
C GLY A 340 15.35 -27.37 -20.31
N LYS A 341 15.63 -28.44 -19.56
CA LYS A 341 14.80 -29.67 -19.54
C LYS A 341 14.21 -29.96 -18.16
N ARG A 342 14.92 -29.58 -17.09
CA ARG A 342 14.63 -29.98 -15.70
C ARG A 342 13.31 -29.39 -15.18
N LEU A 343 13.06 -28.12 -15.48
CA LEU A 343 11.90 -27.36 -15.00
C LEU A 343 10.80 -27.21 -16.06
N ARG A 344 10.80 -28.00 -17.14
CA ARG A 344 9.87 -27.81 -18.27
C ARG A 344 8.40 -27.80 -17.87
N ALA A 345 8.00 -28.73 -17.00
CA ALA A 345 6.61 -28.79 -16.53
C ALA A 345 6.22 -27.55 -15.69
N ALA A 346 7.15 -27.04 -14.88
CA ALA A 346 6.95 -25.83 -14.10
C ALA A 346 6.85 -24.59 -15.02
N PHE A 347 7.75 -24.48 -16.00
CA PHE A 347 7.74 -23.38 -16.97
C PHE A 347 6.51 -23.39 -17.87
N ALA A 348 6.01 -24.55 -18.31
CA ALA A 348 4.76 -24.60 -19.07
C ALA A 348 3.58 -23.98 -18.29
N ARG A 349 3.54 -24.18 -16.96
CA ARG A 349 2.56 -23.52 -16.08
C ARG A 349 2.83 -22.03 -15.96
N THR A 350 4.08 -21.63 -15.73
CA THR A 350 4.50 -20.22 -15.62
C THR A 350 4.22 -19.44 -16.90
N GLU A 351 4.47 -20.02 -18.06
CA GLU A 351 4.16 -19.46 -19.39
C GLU A 351 2.67 -19.19 -19.54
N SER A 352 1.82 -20.18 -19.20
CA SER A 352 0.37 -20.02 -19.19
C SER A 352 -0.07 -18.89 -18.25
N ARG A 353 0.50 -18.83 -17.04
CA ARG A 353 0.23 -17.76 -16.07
C ARG A 353 0.64 -16.38 -16.62
N LEU A 354 1.82 -16.24 -17.21
CA LEU A 354 2.29 -14.98 -17.81
C LEU A 354 1.41 -14.54 -18.99
N ILE A 355 0.89 -15.48 -19.79
CA ILE A 355 -0.08 -15.18 -20.85
C ILE A 355 -1.39 -14.67 -20.24
N GLU A 356 -1.93 -15.40 -19.26
CA GLU A 356 -3.17 -15.01 -18.61
C GLU A 356 -3.04 -13.67 -17.86
N MET A 357 -1.88 -13.39 -17.26
CA MET A 357 -1.60 -12.13 -16.56
C MET A 357 -1.66 -10.89 -17.46
N GLN A 358 -1.60 -11.06 -18.78
CA GLN A 358 -1.80 -10.00 -19.77
C GLN A 358 -3.27 -9.79 -20.15
N SER A 359 -4.16 -10.74 -19.82
CA SER A 359 -5.57 -10.65 -20.16
C SER A 359 -6.28 -9.55 -19.36
N GLU A 360 -7.30 -8.96 -19.97
CA GLU A 360 -8.17 -8.00 -19.30
C GLU A 360 -8.78 -8.58 -18.02
N ASP A 361 -9.22 -9.83 -18.07
CA ASP A 361 -9.83 -10.53 -16.94
C ASP A 361 -8.86 -10.62 -15.76
N TYR A 362 -7.59 -10.99 -16.01
CA TYR A 362 -6.59 -11.02 -14.95
C TYR A 362 -6.25 -9.62 -14.45
N LEU A 363 -6.06 -8.65 -15.34
CA LEU A 363 -5.76 -7.27 -14.96
C LEU A 363 -6.88 -6.65 -14.11
N ALA A 364 -8.13 -7.08 -14.30
CA ALA A 364 -9.28 -6.68 -13.51
C ALA A 364 -9.42 -7.41 -12.16
N ARG A 365 -8.68 -8.51 -11.92
CA ARG A 365 -8.71 -9.24 -10.65
C ARG A 365 -8.30 -8.34 -9.48
N GLU A 366 -9.00 -8.49 -8.36
CA GLU A 366 -8.65 -7.80 -7.13
C GLU A 366 -7.36 -8.37 -6.53
N HIS A 367 -6.54 -7.49 -5.96
CA HIS A 367 -5.33 -7.87 -5.25
C HIS A 367 -5.69 -8.44 -3.87
N ARG A 368 -5.12 -9.60 -3.53
CA ARG A 368 -5.36 -10.33 -2.29
C ARG A 368 -4.13 -10.19 -1.39
N ALA A 369 -4.23 -9.32 -0.37
CA ALA A 369 -3.17 -9.03 0.60
C ALA A 369 -3.05 -10.05 1.73
#